data_AF-A0A957X419-F1
#
_entry.id   AF-A0A957X419-F1
#
_cell.length_a   1.000
_cell.length_b   1.000
_cell.length_c   1.000
_cell.angle_alpha   90.00
_cell.angle_beta   90.00
_cell.angle_gamma   90.00
#
_symmetry.space_group_name_H-M   'P 1'
#
loop_
_entity.id
_entity.type
_entity.pdbx_description
1 polymer ?
#
loop_
_entity_poly.entity_id
_entity_poly.type
_entity_poly.pdbx_seq_one_letter_code
_entity_poly.pdbx_strand_id
1 'polypeptide(L)'
;MTTQSAKRQLTPVSFTHVTLDDPFWAPRQQTNRSVTVRHIYDKLVETERIKALTLDFERKVPTPIVEIFGDSDPAKWLEAA
;
A
#
# COMPACT_ATOMS: atom_id res chain seq x y z
N MET A 1 8.33 44.58 7.68
CA MET A 1 8.59 43.99 6.36
C MET A 1 8.24 42.52 6.44
N THR A 2 7.13 42.10 5.85
CA THR A 2 6.69 40.70 5.81
C THR A 2 7.47 39.98 4.71
N THR A 3 8.34 39.06 5.09
CA THR A 3 9.04 38.15 4.17
C THR A 3 8.03 37.16 3.61
N GLN A 4 7.50 37.48 2.42
CA GLN A 4 6.69 36.55 1.65
C GLN A 4 7.62 35.45 1.11
N SER A 5 7.59 34.27 1.72
CA SER A 5 8.31 33.10 1.20
C SER A 5 7.76 32.78 -0.19
N ALA A 6 8.57 32.95 -1.24
CA ALA A 6 8.23 32.51 -2.58
C ALA A 6 8.18 30.97 -2.58
N LYS A 7 6.98 30.38 -2.42
CA LYS A 7 6.77 28.96 -2.64
C LYS A 7 7.12 28.66 -4.10
N ARG A 8 8.28 28.06 -4.35
CA ARG A 8 8.63 27.55 -5.68
C ARG A 8 7.59 26.51 -6.09
N GLN A 9 6.91 26.75 -7.21
CA GLN A 9 6.05 25.73 -7.82
C GLN A 9 6.93 24.79 -8.64
N LEU A 10 7.21 23.62 -8.08
CA LEU A 10 7.90 22.54 -8.78
C LEU A 10 6.86 21.56 -9.30
N THR A 11 7.09 21.03 -10.51
CA THR A 11 6.27 19.95 -11.08
C THR A 11 6.95 18.62 -10.79
N PRO A 12 6.27 17.63 -10.17
CA PRO A 12 6.82 16.30 -9.97
C PRO A 12 7.09 15.61 -11.31
N VAL A 13 8.20 14.87 -11.39
CA VAL A 13 8.42 13.94 -12.50
C VAL A 13 7.71 12.63 -12.18
N SER A 14 6.81 12.18 -13.05
CA SER A 14 6.11 10.90 -12.89
C SER A 14 7.11 9.73 -12.85
N PHE A 15 6.87 8.75 -11.97
CA PHE A 15 7.71 7.55 -11.89
C PHE A 15 7.73 6.75 -13.21
N THR A 16 6.68 6.86 -14.02
CA THR A 16 6.61 6.24 -15.36
C THR A 16 7.62 6.84 -16.36
N HIS A 17 8.17 8.02 -16.07
CA HIS A 17 9.24 8.65 -16.84
C HIS A 17 10.64 8.39 -16.25
N VAL A 18 10.75 7.52 -15.24
CA VAL A 18 12.01 7.24 -14.55
C VAL A 18 12.30 5.74 -14.63
N THR A 19 13.48 5.39 -15.14
CA THR A 19 13.99 4.01 -15.11
C THR A 19 15.10 3.92 -14.06
N LEU A 20 14.97 2.98 -13.11
CA LEU A 20 16.02 2.66 -12.15
C LEU A 20 16.74 1.38 -12.62
N ASP A 21 17.94 1.51 -13.17
CA ASP A 21 18.76 0.36 -13.62
C ASP A 21 19.99 0.08 -12.72
N ASP A 22 20.09 0.80 -11.60
CA ASP A 22 21.26 0.74 -10.75
C ASP A 22 21.30 -0.52 -9.86
N PRO A 23 22.49 -0.91 -9.35
CA PRO A 23 22.65 -2.11 -8.54
C PRO A 23 21.94 -2.09 -7.18
N PHE A 24 21.44 -0.94 -6.72
CA PHE A 24 20.82 -0.81 -5.40
C PHE A 24 19.28 -0.79 -5.48
N TRP A 25 18.69 0.02 -6.36
CA TRP A 25 17.22 0.14 -6.43
C TRP A 25 16.57 -0.85 -7.39
N ALA A 26 17.19 -1.17 -8.52
CA ALA A 26 16.61 -2.11 -9.48
C ALA A 26 16.30 -3.48 -8.84
N PRO A 27 17.21 -4.09 -8.02
CA PRO A 27 16.91 -5.35 -7.33
C PRO A 27 15.75 -5.24 -6.33
N ARG A 28 15.53 -4.08 -5.71
CA ARG A 28 14.42 -3.85 -4.76
C ARG A 28 13.08 -3.76 -5.48
N GLN A 29 13.02 -3.06 -6.62
CA GLN A 29 11.82 -3.05 -7.45
C GLN A 29 11.47 -4.46 -7.95
N GLN A 30 12.47 -5.21 -8.40
CA GLN A 30 12.27 -6.59 -8.83
C GLN A 30 11.83 -7.51 -7.68
N THR A 31 12.41 -7.36 -6.49
CA THR A 31 11.98 -8.10 -5.28
C THR A 31 10.55 -7.74 -4.92
N ASN A 32 10.18 -6.45 -4.96
CA ASN A 32 8.83 -6.01 -4.67
C ASN A 32 7.82 -6.67 -5.61
N ARG A 33 8.08 -6.63 -6.91
CA ARG A 33 7.23 -7.21 -7.96
C ARG A 33 7.13 -8.74 -7.89
N SER A 34 8.26 -9.43 -7.73
CA SER A 34 8.31 -10.90 -7.84
C SER A 34 8.04 -11.65 -6.54
N VAL A 35 8.23 -11.01 -5.39
CA VAL A 35 8.11 -11.65 -4.07
C VAL A 35 7.14 -10.89 -3.18
N THR A 36 7.41 -9.61 -2.88
CA THR A 36 6.71 -8.88 -1.82
C THR A 36 5.21 -8.73 -2.08
N VAL A 37 4.81 -8.24 -3.27
CA VAL A 37 3.40 -8.04 -3.61
C VAL A 37 2.62 -9.35 -3.54
N ARG A 38 3.21 -10.46 -3.98
CA ARG A 38 2.58 -11.78 -3.89
C ARG A 38 2.47 -12.27 -2.44
N HIS A 39 3.54 -12.13 -1.66
CA HIS A 39 3.55 -12.54 -0.26
C HIS A 39 2.52 -11.75 0.56
N ILE A 40 2.37 -10.44 0.31
CA ILE A 40 1.35 -9.62 0.95
C ILE A 40 -0.04 -10.16 0.62
N TYR A 41 -0.34 -10.46 -0.65
CA TYR A 41 -1.61 -11.08 -1.02
C TYR A 41 -1.86 -12.37 -0.23
N ASP A 42 -0.87 -13.28 -0.16
CA ASP A 42 -1.01 -14.54 0.57
C ASP A 42 -1.32 -14.28 2.06
N LYS A 43 -0.70 -13.26 2.67
CA LYS A 43 -1.00 -12.83 4.05
C LYS A 43 -2.40 -12.24 4.21
N LEU A 44 -2.86 -11.45 3.24
CA LEU A 44 -4.21 -10.89 3.26
C LEU A 44 -5.30 -11.97 3.13
N VAL A 45 -5.01 -13.06 2.41
CA VAL A 45 -5.86 -14.26 2.35
C VAL A 45 -5.80 -15.03 3.67
N GLU A 46 -4.60 -15.34 4.17
CA GLU A 46 -4.37 -16.09 5.42
C GLU A 46 -5.05 -15.45 6.63
N THR A 47 -5.03 -14.11 6.70
CA THR A 47 -5.61 -13.33 7.81
C THR A 47 -7.07 -12.93 7.58
N GLU A 48 -7.71 -13.47 6.54
CA GLU A 48 -9.10 -13.21 6.16
C GLU A 48 -9.41 -11.72 5.87
N ARG A 49 -8.40 -10.87 5.63
CA ARG A 49 -8.60 -9.43 5.34
C ARG A 49 -9.32 -9.22 4.01
N ILE A 50 -9.03 -10.02 2.99
CA ILE A 50 -9.79 -10.00 1.74
C ILE A 50 -11.21 -10.53 1.95
N LYS A 51 -11.35 -11.63 2.71
CA LYS A 51 -12.65 -12.24 2.98
C LYS A 51 -13.58 -11.31 3.76
N ALA A 52 -13.05 -10.49 4.67
CA ALA A 52 -13.82 -9.50 5.41
C ALA A 52 -14.59 -8.52 4.49
N LEU A 53 -14.10 -8.26 3.27
CA LEU A 53 -14.75 -7.40 2.28
C LEU A 53 -16.03 -8.01 1.69
N THR A 54 -16.27 -9.32 1.87
CA THR A 54 -17.52 -9.96 1.47
C THR A 54 -18.70 -9.59 2.36
N LEU A 55 -18.41 -9.02 3.55
CA LEU A 55 -19.40 -8.64 4.57
C LEU A 55 -20.31 -9.80 5.02
N ASP A 56 -19.92 -11.05 4.73
CA ASP A 56 -20.62 -12.27 5.10
C ASP A 56 -20.01 -12.85 6.38
N PHE A 57 -20.28 -12.19 7.51
CA PHE A 57 -19.81 -12.66 8.80
C PHE A 57 -20.84 -12.44 9.91
N GLU A 58 -20.99 -13.44 10.77
CA GLU A 58 -21.68 -13.32 12.05
C GLU A 58 -20.68 -12.95 13.16
N ARG A 59 -21.03 -11.94 13.96
CA ARG A 59 -20.18 -11.48 15.06
C ARG A 59 -20.95 -11.57 16.38
N LYS A 60 -20.47 -12.41 17.31
CA LYS A 60 -21.01 -12.42 18.68
C LYS A 60 -20.65 -11.12 19.39
N VAL A 61 -21.64 -10.48 20.00
CA VAL A 61 -21.46 -9.27 20.80
C VAL A 61 -21.55 -9.56 22.31
N PRO A 62 -20.74 -8.86 23.15
CA PRO A 62 -19.72 -7.90 22.76
C PRO A 62 -18.47 -8.59 22.20
N THR A 63 -17.82 -7.99 21.20
CA THR A 63 -16.56 -8.49 20.64
C THR A 63 -15.54 -7.35 20.57
N PRO A 64 -14.24 -7.61 20.79
CA PRO A 64 -13.19 -6.63 20.58
C PRO A 64 -13.28 -6.01 19.19
N ILE A 65 -13.13 -4.69 19.09
CA ILE A 65 -13.05 -4.00 17.80
C ILE A 65 -11.92 -4.66 16.99
N VAL A 66 -12.28 -5.33 15.89
CA VAL A 66 -11.29 -5.70 14.86
C VAL A 66 -10.73 -4.39 14.35
N GLU A 67 -9.42 -4.37 14.10
CA GLU A 67 -8.71 -3.23 13.54
C GLU A 67 -9.56 -2.43 12.55
N ILE A 68 -9.98 -1.22 12.94
CA ILE A 68 -10.99 -0.44 12.19
C ILE A 68 -10.52 -0.07 10.77
N PHE A 69 -9.21 -0.19 10.53
CA PHE A 69 -8.52 0.09 9.28
C PHE A 69 -7.99 -1.19 8.59
N GLY A 70 -8.55 -2.36 8.91
CA GLY A 70 -8.14 -3.63 8.30
C GLY A 70 -8.37 -3.71 6.79
N ASP A 71 -9.28 -2.91 6.25
CA ASP A 71 -9.52 -2.73 4.81
C ASP A 71 -8.37 -1.97 4.11
N SER A 72 -7.59 -1.19 4.86
CA SER A 72 -6.47 -0.42 4.30
C SER A 72 -5.32 -1.30 3.81
N ASP A 73 -5.13 -2.50 4.35
CA ASP A 73 -4.04 -3.38 3.93
C ASP A 73 -4.31 -3.96 2.52
N PRO A 74 -5.50 -4.52 2.21
CA PRO A 74 -5.88 -4.82 0.82
C PRO A 74 -5.82 -3.62 -0.13
N ALA A 75 -6.24 -2.44 0.31
CA ALA A 75 -6.22 -1.24 -0.52
C ALA A 75 -4.79 -0.81 -0.89
N LYS A 76 -3.86 -0.77 0.08
CA LYS A 76 -2.44 -0.46 -0.15
C LYS A 76 -1.74 -1.52 -0.98
N TRP A 77 -2.12 -2.79 -0.81
CA TRP A 77 -1.63 -3.86 -1.67
C TRP A 77 -2.05 -3.65 -3.13
N LEU A 78 -3.32 -3.30 -3.36
CA LEU A 78 -3.84 -3.01 -4.71
C LEU A 78 -3.18 -1.78 -5.33
N GLU A 79 -2.88 -0.74 -4.54
CA GLU A 79 -2.13 0.43 -5.00
C GLU A 79 -0.72 0.08 -5.51
N ALA A 80 -0.10 -0.95 -4.92
CA ALA A 80 1.26 -1.37 -5.25
C ALA A 80 1.36 -2.40 -6.39
N ALA A 81 0.26 -3.09 -6.74
CA ALA A 81 0.22 -4.22 -7.67
C ALA A 81 0.03 -3.78 -9.13
#